data_AF-A0A3C0DYF2-F1
#
_entry.id   AF-A0A3C0DYF2-F1
#
_cell.length_a   1.000
_cell.length_b   1.000
_cell.length_c   1.000
_cell.angle_alpha   90.00
_cell.angle_beta   90.00
_cell.angle_gamma   90.00
#
_symmetry.space_group_name_H-M   'P 1'
#
loop_
_entity.id
_entity.type
_entity.pdbx_description
1 polymer ?
#
loop_
_entity_poly.entity_id
_entity_poly.type
_entity_poly.pdbx_seq_one_letter_code
_entity_poly.pdbx_strand_id
1 'polypeptide(L)'
;DELRPLVLMAHGGFFLGGSNDGLDVVSLCEDLSRMGYVTASFSYRLGIDNLFDFQTSFVEAVWRGVHDSRAAVRYFRKSVEMGNPYHIDPERIYLGGVSAGGFIAMHHAYVDEDSEIPTYIDESEPGLGGGLEGLSGNEGYSSEIDGVFNIAGALQTADFLLLGENEPLVSIHGTADETVPYAEGEIVFTGIPIIDVDGSSIVHAMADSVGVDNCLIAVEGAGHVPHIFDESYYDLTLSTVAGKLGEWACEGYVPVCGGYDYTAETSVSDASATLPLLFPNPASAQGRVFASFDARSEWTLVNALGAVVERGVAQAGDQVVWSGLAPGWYALRSAAGSQALVVQP
;
A
#
# COMPACT_ATOMS: atom_id res chain seq x y z
N ASP A 1 -12.16 -16.41 -5.51
CA ASP A 1 -11.22 -15.57 -4.74
C ASP A 1 -11.21 -14.19 -5.37
N GLU A 2 -11.33 -13.16 -4.54
CA GLU A 2 -11.47 -11.77 -4.96
C GLU A 2 -10.10 -11.21 -5.37
N LEU A 3 -10.03 -10.56 -6.53
CA LEU A 3 -8.80 -9.93 -7.03
C LEU A 3 -8.56 -8.62 -6.27
N ARG A 4 -7.30 -8.28 -6.03
CA ARG A 4 -6.90 -7.12 -5.23
C ARG A 4 -6.00 -6.19 -6.04
N PRO A 5 -6.13 -4.86 -5.88
CA PRO A 5 -5.22 -3.92 -6.52
C PRO A 5 -3.77 -4.14 -6.05
N LEU A 6 -2.82 -3.96 -6.96
CA LEU A 6 -1.40 -4.08 -6.72
C LEU A 6 -0.78 -2.71 -6.44
N VAL A 7 0.06 -2.62 -5.41
CA VAL A 7 0.91 -1.45 -5.14
C VAL A 7 2.37 -1.89 -5.22
N LEU A 8 3.11 -1.29 -6.16
CA LEU A 8 4.55 -1.44 -6.29
C LEU A 8 5.26 -0.26 -5.63
N MET A 9 6.31 -0.55 -4.86
CA MET A 9 7.02 0.48 -4.11
C MET A 9 8.53 0.44 -4.34
N ALA A 10 9.09 1.54 -4.83
CA ALA A 10 10.53 1.76 -4.96
C ALA A 10 11.08 2.47 -3.72
N HIS A 11 12.17 1.94 -3.17
CA HIS A 11 12.85 2.52 -2.02
C HIS A 11 13.64 3.79 -2.36
N GLY A 12 14.05 4.55 -1.35
CA GLY A 12 14.97 5.67 -1.46
C GLY A 12 16.44 5.24 -1.43
N GLY A 13 17.35 6.22 -1.37
CA GLY A 13 18.80 5.92 -1.26
C GLY A 13 19.67 6.51 -2.37
N PHE A 14 19.20 7.57 -3.04
CA PHE A 14 19.98 8.37 -4.00
C PHE A 14 20.61 7.54 -5.14
N PHE A 15 20.01 6.40 -5.48
CA PHE A 15 20.55 5.42 -6.43
C PHE A 15 21.94 4.84 -6.09
N LEU A 16 22.47 5.13 -4.90
CA LEU A 16 23.76 4.63 -4.39
C LEU A 16 23.59 3.56 -3.30
N GLY A 17 22.39 3.48 -2.72
CA GLY A 17 22.06 2.54 -1.66
C GLY A 17 20.55 2.32 -1.54
N GLY A 18 20.14 1.86 -0.37
CA GLY A 18 18.76 1.45 -0.09
C GLY A 18 18.50 -0.01 -0.48
N SER A 19 17.34 -0.50 -0.07
CA SER A 19 16.89 -1.86 -0.35
C SER A 19 15.37 -1.94 -0.27
N ASN A 20 14.80 -2.97 -0.89
CA ASN A 20 13.36 -3.16 -0.90
C ASN A 20 12.79 -3.64 0.45
N ASP A 21 13.64 -3.96 1.42
CA ASP A 21 13.30 -4.21 2.82
C ASP A 21 13.69 -3.03 3.74
N GLY A 22 13.89 -1.84 3.16
CA GLY A 22 14.20 -0.60 3.87
C GLY A 22 13.06 -0.10 4.76
N LEU A 23 13.42 0.62 5.83
CA LEU A 23 12.46 1.20 6.80
C LEU A 23 11.51 2.22 6.16
N ASP A 24 11.90 2.81 5.04
CA ASP A 24 11.16 3.78 4.27
C ASP A 24 9.96 3.18 3.51
N VAL A 25 10.01 1.88 3.22
CA VAL A 25 8.99 1.18 2.41
C VAL A 25 8.28 0.04 3.14
N VAL A 26 8.94 -0.67 4.06
CA VAL A 26 8.37 -1.89 4.67
C VAL A 26 7.09 -1.60 5.44
N SER A 27 7.10 -0.60 6.32
CA SER A 27 5.92 -0.26 7.13
C SER A 27 4.74 0.15 6.26
N LEU A 28 4.97 1.01 5.26
CA LEU A 28 3.94 1.42 4.30
C LEU A 28 3.36 0.23 3.53
N CYS A 29 4.20 -0.69 3.03
CA CYS A 29 3.75 -1.90 2.35
C CYS A 29 2.93 -2.82 3.28
N GLU A 30 3.34 -2.99 4.53
CA GLU A 30 2.59 -3.80 5.49
C GLU A 30 1.22 -3.19 5.80
N ASP A 31 1.14 -1.88 5.99
CA ASP A 31 -0.12 -1.21 6.31
C ASP A 31 -1.07 -1.15 5.11
N LEU A 32 -0.57 -0.87 3.91
CA LEU A 32 -1.36 -1.00 2.68
C LEU A 32 -1.82 -2.45 2.47
N SER A 33 -0.99 -3.46 2.78
CA SER A 33 -1.42 -4.86 2.76
C SER A 33 -2.57 -5.15 3.73
N ARG A 34 -2.55 -4.57 4.93
CA ARG A 34 -3.65 -4.68 5.91
C ARG A 34 -4.93 -4.00 5.44
N MET A 35 -4.81 -3.01 4.57
CA MET A 35 -5.93 -2.31 3.92
C MET A 35 -6.51 -3.06 2.71
N GLY A 36 -5.94 -4.20 2.31
CA GLY A 36 -6.49 -5.06 1.27
C GLY A 36 -5.77 -4.99 -0.08
N TYR A 37 -4.69 -4.22 -0.18
CA TYR A 37 -3.82 -4.21 -1.36
C TYR A 37 -2.91 -5.45 -1.38
N VAL A 38 -2.51 -5.89 -2.57
CA VAL A 38 -1.29 -6.68 -2.72
C VAL A 38 -0.15 -5.68 -2.84
N THR A 39 0.87 -5.77 -1.99
CA THR A 39 2.01 -4.85 -2.05
C THR A 39 3.29 -5.59 -2.38
N ALA A 40 4.14 -4.98 -3.21
CA ALA A 40 5.49 -5.46 -3.43
C ALA A 40 6.49 -4.30 -3.53
N SER A 41 7.41 -4.24 -2.58
CA SER A 41 8.61 -3.43 -2.73
C SER A 41 9.64 -4.17 -3.59
N PHE A 42 10.24 -3.48 -4.54
CA PHE A 42 11.18 -4.08 -5.49
C PHE A 42 12.57 -3.42 -5.42
N SER A 43 13.59 -4.22 -5.68
CA SER A 43 14.95 -3.71 -5.88
C SER A 43 15.11 -3.24 -7.31
N TYR A 44 15.83 -2.15 -7.50
CA TYR A 44 16.25 -1.64 -8.79
C TYR A 44 17.77 -1.49 -8.82
N ARG A 45 18.35 -1.43 -10.02
CA ARG A 45 19.79 -1.29 -10.20
C ARG A 45 20.27 0.04 -9.62
N LEU A 46 21.24 -0.07 -8.72
CA LEU A 46 21.96 1.06 -8.14
C LEU A 46 23.22 1.35 -8.94
N GLY A 47 23.64 2.60 -8.96
CA GLY A 47 24.93 3.02 -9.51
C GLY A 47 24.93 4.47 -9.98
N ILE A 48 25.83 5.25 -9.41
CA ILE A 48 26.38 6.49 -9.97
C ILE A 48 27.88 6.29 -9.93
N ASP A 49 28.47 5.97 -11.08
CA ASP A 49 29.82 5.44 -11.21
C ASP A 49 30.80 6.42 -11.87
N ASN A 50 30.30 7.41 -12.61
CA ASN A 50 31.11 8.46 -13.22
C ASN A 50 31.06 9.77 -12.42
N LEU A 51 31.99 9.91 -11.47
CA LEU A 51 32.11 11.11 -10.64
C LEU A 51 32.67 12.35 -11.40
N PHE A 52 33.12 12.19 -12.64
CA PHE A 52 33.54 13.32 -13.50
C PHE A 52 32.40 13.83 -14.37
N ASP A 53 31.32 13.06 -14.50
CA ASP A 53 30.09 13.41 -15.18
C ASP A 53 28.88 12.92 -14.35
N PHE A 54 28.73 13.55 -13.18
CA PHE A 54 27.70 13.18 -12.22
C PHE A 54 26.29 13.32 -12.80
N GLN A 55 26.06 14.34 -13.64
CA GLN A 55 24.76 14.58 -14.25
C GLN A 55 24.34 13.40 -15.12
N THR A 56 25.18 13.01 -16.08
CA THR A 56 24.88 11.87 -16.97
C THR A 56 24.71 10.60 -16.15
N SER A 57 25.64 10.30 -15.23
CA SER A 57 25.58 9.08 -14.42
C SER A 57 24.35 9.03 -13.50
N PHE A 58 23.86 10.17 -13.00
CA PHE A 58 22.62 10.27 -12.26
C PHE A 58 21.39 10.00 -13.13
N VAL A 59 21.31 10.61 -14.32
CA VAL A 59 20.21 10.38 -15.27
C VAL A 59 20.16 8.91 -15.71
N GLU A 60 21.32 8.31 -16.00
CA GLU A 60 21.42 6.89 -16.30
C GLU A 60 20.94 6.00 -15.13
N ALA A 61 21.19 6.41 -13.88
CA ALA A 61 20.72 5.69 -12.70
C ALA A 61 19.20 5.72 -12.57
N VAL A 62 18.60 6.90 -12.80
CA VAL A 62 17.14 7.06 -12.91
C VAL A 62 16.61 6.15 -14.01
N TRP A 63 17.22 6.17 -15.20
CA TRP A 63 16.76 5.40 -16.36
C TRP A 63 16.80 3.89 -16.15
N ARG A 64 17.89 3.37 -15.56
CA ARG A 64 17.97 1.97 -15.12
C ARG A 64 16.85 1.61 -14.14
N GLY A 65 16.56 2.50 -13.20
CA GLY A 65 15.47 2.34 -12.23
C GLY A 65 14.09 2.31 -12.89
N VAL A 66 13.84 3.19 -13.87
CA VAL A 66 12.60 3.19 -14.66
C VAL A 66 12.42 1.86 -15.38
N HIS A 67 13.44 1.38 -16.11
CA HIS A 67 13.39 0.08 -16.78
C HIS A 67 13.11 -1.08 -15.80
N ASP A 68 13.68 -1.04 -14.60
CA ASP A 68 13.45 -2.06 -13.58
C ASP A 68 12.03 -2.01 -13.00
N SER A 69 11.47 -0.81 -12.83
CA SER A 69 10.07 -0.65 -12.41
C SER A 69 9.08 -1.12 -13.48
N ARG A 70 9.34 -0.83 -14.76
CA ARG A 70 8.57 -1.37 -15.91
C ARG A 70 8.64 -2.89 -15.93
N ALA A 71 9.83 -3.47 -15.71
CA ALA A 71 10.01 -4.91 -15.58
C ALA A 71 9.25 -5.54 -14.40
N ALA A 72 9.16 -4.83 -13.27
CA ALA A 72 8.38 -5.27 -12.11
C ALA A 72 6.88 -5.33 -12.42
N VAL A 73 6.31 -4.31 -13.07
CA VAL A 73 4.91 -4.33 -13.53
C VAL A 73 4.67 -5.52 -14.48
N ARG A 74 5.54 -5.69 -15.48
CA ARG A 74 5.47 -6.81 -16.45
C ARG A 74 5.53 -8.18 -15.77
N TYR A 75 6.33 -8.34 -14.72
CA TYR A 75 6.38 -9.56 -13.93
C TYR A 75 5.03 -9.90 -13.30
N PHE A 76 4.38 -8.91 -12.66
CA PHE A 76 3.10 -9.12 -12.03
C PHE A 76 2.00 -9.40 -13.05
N ARG A 77 1.93 -8.68 -14.17
CA ARG A 77 1.01 -9.01 -15.27
C ARG A 77 1.19 -10.45 -15.78
N LYS A 78 2.43 -10.87 -16.02
CA LYS A 78 2.72 -12.26 -16.42
C LYS A 78 2.33 -13.28 -15.36
N SER A 79 2.44 -12.94 -14.08
CA SER A 79 2.06 -13.85 -12.99
C SER A 79 0.58 -14.25 -13.04
N VAL A 80 -0.28 -13.40 -13.63
CA VAL A 80 -1.71 -13.71 -13.82
C VAL A 80 -1.89 -14.89 -14.77
N GLU A 81 -1.14 -14.96 -15.86
CA GLU A 81 -1.16 -16.10 -16.78
C GLU A 81 -0.58 -17.38 -16.16
N MET A 82 0.29 -17.23 -15.16
CA MET A 82 0.84 -18.34 -14.37
C MET A 82 -0.11 -18.84 -13.27
N GLY A 83 -1.40 -18.53 -13.37
CA GLY A 83 -2.43 -18.91 -12.41
C GLY A 83 -2.67 -17.88 -11.30
N ASN A 84 -2.14 -16.66 -11.46
CA ASN A 84 -2.31 -15.53 -10.55
C ASN A 84 -2.04 -15.88 -9.07
N PRO A 85 -0.81 -16.33 -8.73
CA PRO A 85 -0.49 -16.82 -7.39
C PRO A 85 -0.62 -15.75 -6.29
N TYR A 86 -0.67 -14.47 -6.68
CA TYR A 86 -0.79 -13.33 -5.77
C TYR A 86 -2.22 -12.81 -5.63
N HIS A 87 -3.14 -13.29 -6.48
CA HIS A 87 -4.52 -12.81 -6.59
C HIS A 87 -4.60 -11.30 -6.86
N ILE A 88 -3.75 -10.80 -7.75
CA ILE A 88 -3.77 -9.39 -8.17
C ILE A 88 -4.86 -9.14 -9.22
N ASP A 89 -5.38 -7.93 -9.24
CA ASP A 89 -6.14 -7.37 -10.36
C ASP A 89 -5.14 -6.71 -11.35
N PRO A 90 -4.97 -7.23 -12.58
CA PRO A 90 -4.02 -6.67 -13.54
C PRO A 90 -4.45 -5.32 -14.13
N GLU A 91 -5.69 -4.89 -13.88
CA GLU A 91 -6.26 -3.60 -14.32
C GLU A 91 -6.23 -2.54 -13.20
N ARG A 92 -5.53 -2.83 -12.08
CA ARG A 92 -5.37 -1.92 -10.94
C ARG A 92 -3.99 -2.05 -10.34
N ILE A 93 -3.01 -1.45 -11.01
CA ILE A 93 -1.60 -1.47 -10.64
C ILE A 93 -1.14 -0.03 -10.36
N TYR A 94 -0.78 0.25 -9.13
CA TYR A 94 -0.25 1.54 -8.71
C TYR A 94 1.24 1.43 -8.45
N LEU A 95 1.99 2.46 -8.83
CA LEU A 95 3.43 2.53 -8.61
C LEU A 95 3.75 3.75 -7.77
N GLY A 96 4.68 3.62 -6.85
CA GLY A 96 5.20 4.77 -6.15
C GLY A 96 6.53 4.53 -5.51
N GLY A 97 7.02 5.53 -4.82
CA GLY A 97 8.28 5.39 -4.13
C GLY A 97 8.69 6.60 -3.30
N VAL A 98 9.79 6.40 -2.60
CA VAL A 98 10.34 7.36 -1.65
C VAL A 98 11.66 7.92 -2.18
N SER A 99 11.83 9.25 -2.17
CA SER A 99 13.07 9.90 -2.60
C SER A 99 13.47 9.46 -4.02
N ALA A 100 14.60 8.77 -4.20
CA ALA A 100 15.01 8.14 -5.46
C ALA A 100 13.93 7.22 -6.08
N GLY A 101 13.17 6.50 -5.26
CA GLY A 101 12.03 5.70 -5.73
C GLY A 101 10.87 6.56 -6.25
N GLY A 102 10.69 7.76 -5.71
CA GLY A 102 9.75 8.74 -6.23
C GLY A 102 10.16 9.24 -7.61
N PHE A 103 11.46 9.50 -7.84
CA PHE A 103 11.98 9.78 -9.19
C PHE A 103 11.65 8.64 -10.16
N ILE A 104 11.89 7.38 -9.77
CA ILE A 104 11.59 6.21 -10.61
C ILE A 104 10.10 6.16 -10.97
N ALA A 105 9.23 6.27 -9.98
CA ALA A 105 7.78 6.16 -10.19
C ALA A 105 7.26 7.29 -11.09
N MET A 106 7.70 8.52 -10.87
CA MET A 106 7.30 9.68 -11.67
C MET A 106 7.80 9.60 -13.11
N HIS A 107 9.06 9.20 -13.33
CA HIS A 107 9.60 9.05 -14.70
C HIS A 107 9.06 7.80 -15.41
N HIS A 108 8.61 6.78 -14.68
CA HIS A 108 7.87 5.68 -15.29
C HIS A 108 6.55 6.17 -15.88
N ALA A 109 5.79 6.93 -15.09
CA ALA A 109 4.47 7.44 -15.45
C ALA A 109 4.52 8.46 -16.59
N TYR A 110 5.44 9.42 -16.52
CA TYR A 110 5.34 10.63 -17.35
C TYR A 110 6.33 10.73 -18.50
N VAL A 111 7.28 9.80 -18.64
CA VAL A 111 8.17 9.74 -19.82
C VAL A 111 7.59 8.74 -20.81
N ASP A 112 6.91 9.26 -21.82
CA ASP A 112 5.98 8.56 -22.71
C ASP A 112 6.44 8.51 -24.18
N GLU A 113 7.38 9.37 -24.57
CA GLU A 113 7.94 9.40 -25.92
C GLU A 113 9.44 9.14 -25.92
N ASP A 114 9.94 8.34 -26.87
CA ASP A 114 11.38 8.11 -27.05
C ASP A 114 12.16 9.43 -27.23
N SER A 115 11.49 10.50 -27.70
CA SER A 115 12.10 11.82 -27.88
C SER A 115 12.45 12.54 -26.57
N GLU A 116 11.86 12.11 -25.46
CA GLU A 116 12.11 12.62 -24.10
C GLU A 116 13.33 11.95 -23.46
N ILE A 117 13.80 10.82 -24.01
CA ILE A 117 15.06 10.19 -23.59
C ILE A 117 16.20 11.13 -23.99
N PRO A 118 17.03 11.61 -23.04
CA PRO A 118 18.07 12.55 -23.37
C PRO A 118 19.08 11.96 -24.35
N THR A 119 19.40 12.70 -25.43
CA THR A 119 20.23 12.22 -26.54
C THR A 119 21.68 11.89 -26.17
N TYR A 120 22.12 12.27 -24.97
CA TYR A 120 23.43 11.93 -24.42
C TYR A 120 23.45 10.58 -23.69
N ILE A 121 22.29 9.93 -23.49
CA ILE A 121 22.20 8.57 -22.96
C ILE A 121 22.56 7.59 -24.07
N ASP A 122 23.63 6.81 -23.87
CA ASP A 122 24.04 5.76 -24.79
C ASP A 122 23.25 4.48 -24.52
N GLU A 123 22.17 4.28 -25.28
CA GLU A 123 21.33 3.08 -25.19
C GLU A 123 22.05 1.77 -25.58
N SER A 124 23.28 1.83 -26.13
CA SER A 124 24.09 0.62 -26.36
C SER A 124 24.78 0.12 -25.10
N GLU A 125 24.89 0.96 -24.06
CA GLU A 125 25.51 0.59 -22.80
C GLU A 125 24.62 -0.38 -22.00
N PRO A 126 25.22 -1.31 -21.23
CA PRO A 126 24.49 -2.34 -20.52
C PRO A 126 23.41 -1.76 -19.60
N GLY A 127 22.16 -2.05 -19.95
CA GLY A 127 21.02 -1.74 -19.12
C GLY A 127 20.41 -0.36 -19.32
N LEU A 128 20.84 0.39 -20.33
CA LEU A 128 20.23 1.65 -20.77
C LEU A 128 19.41 1.51 -22.06
N GLY A 129 19.58 0.41 -22.79
CA GLY A 129 18.87 0.18 -24.05
C GLY A 129 17.46 -0.36 -23.92
N GLY A 130 16.75 -0.33 -25.05
CA GLY A 130 15.38 -0.82 -25.19
C GLY A 130 14.33 0.27 -25.22
N GLY A 131 14.72 1.53 -25.50
CA GLY A 131 13.82 2.68 -25.50
C GLY A 131 13.15 2.87 -24.14
N LEU A 132 11.92 3.35 -24.16
CA LEU A 132 11.09 3.51 -22.96
C LEU A 132 10.98 2.19 -22.17
N GLU A 133 10.58 1.11 -22.83
CA GLU A 133 10.25 -0.14 -22.14
C GLU A 133 11.45 -0.81 -21.45
N GLY A 134 12.64 -0.59 -22.00
CA GLY A 134 13.86 -1.27 -21.59
C GLY A 134 13.86 -2.76 -21.93
N LEU A 135 15.02 -3.39 -21.74
CA LEU A 135 15.21 -4.82 -22.04
C LEU A 135 15.04 -5.74 -20.81
N SER A 136 14.70 -5.18 -19.64
CA SER A 136 14.55 -5.94 -18.39
C SER A 136 13.24 -6.74 -18.32
N GLY A 137 13.25 -7.88 -17.63
CA GLY A 137 12.03 -8.57 -17.21
C GLY A 137 11.33 -9.40 -18.28
N ASN A 138 10.01 -9.20 -18.42
CA ASN A 138 9.13 -10.06 -19.21
C ASN A 138 8.60 -9.31 -20.42
N GLU A 139 9.37 -9.32 -21.51
CA GLU A 139 9.02 -8.70 -22.79
C GLU A 139 7.64 -9.16 -23.30
N GLY A 140 6.89 -8.23 -23.90
CA GLY A 140 5.57 -8.47 -24.46
C GLY A 140 4.38 -8.32 -23.50
N TYR A 141 4.64 -8.08 -22.21
CA TYR A 141 3.61 -7.69 -21.25
C TYR A 141 3.60 -6.16 -21.10
N SER A 142 2.42 -5.57 -20.86
CA SER A 142 2.31 -4.13 -20.61
C SER A 142 3.04 -3.72 -19.34
N SER A 143 3.65 -2.54 -19.34
CA SER A 143 4.26 -1.85 -18.21
C SER A 143 3.35 -0.78 -17.60
N GLU A 144 2.21 -0.45 -18.23
CA GLU A 144 1.29 0.62 -17.84
C GLU A 144 0.81 0.49 -16.38
N ILE A 145 0.53 1.62 -15.74
CA ILE A 145 0.02 1.70 -14.38
C ILE A 145 -1.26 2.53 -14.35
N ASP A 146 -2.03 2.44 -13.27
CA ASP A 146 -3.33 3.08 -13.12
C ASP A 146 -3.28 4.32 -12.20
N GLY A 147 -2.09 4.66 -11.71
CA GLY A 147 -1.85 5.79 -10.82
C GLY A 147 -0.49 5.75 -10.16
N VAL A 148 0.01 6.93 -9.82
CA VAL A 148 1.35 7.10 -9.25
C VAL A 148 1.29 7.84 -7.91
N PHE A 149 2.09 7.39 -6.94
CA PHE A 149 2.30 8.13 -5.70
C PHE A 149 3.77 8.43 -5.44
N ASN A 150 4.04 9.66 -5.00
CA ASN A 150 5.38 10.21 -4.87
C ASN A 150 5.62 10.74 -3.45
N ILE A 151 6.65 10.21 -2.78
CA ILE A 151 7.05 10.66 -1.45
C ILE A 151 8.43 11.32 -1.57
N ALA A 152 8.46 12.65 -1.57
CA ALA A 152 9.69 13.46 -1.67
C ALA A 152 10.61 13.12 -2.89
N GLY A 153 10.03 12.76 -4.03
CA GLY A 153 10.72 12.69 -5.33
C GLY A 153 10.40 13.89 -6.23
N ALA A 154 11.04 13.93 -7.40
CA ALA A 154 10.89 15.00 -8.39
C ALA A 154 10.96 14.45 -9.83
N LEU A 155 10.56 15.28 -10.80
CA LEU A 155 10.77 15.05 -12.22
C LEU A 155 11.95 15.87 -12.73
N GLN A 156 12.64 15.42 -13.78
CA GLN A 156 13.64 16.25 -14.44
C GLN A 156 13.01 17.53 -15.02
N THR A 157 11.79 17.44 -15.53
CA THR A 157 10.94 18.59 -15.90
C THR A 157 9.48 18.20 -15.78
N ALA A 158 8.64 19.13 -15.35
CA ALA A 158 7.18 18.95 -15.36
C ALA A 158 6.61 18.99 -16.78
N ASP A 159 7.36 19.46 -17.78
CA ASP A 159 6.92 19.49 -19.19
C ASP A 159 6.60 18.11 -19.75
N PHE A 160 7.10 17.03 -19.14
CA PHE A 160 6.71 15.66 -19.44
C PHE A 160 5.18 15.46 -19.36
N LEU A 161 4.50 16.16 -18.45
CA LEU A 161 3.03 16.10 -18.34
C LEU A 161 2.29 16.78 -19.49
N LEU A 162 2.97 17.53 -20.37
CA LEU A 162 2.36 18.16 -21.55
C LEU A 162 2.13 17.15 -22.69
N LEU A 163 2.77 15.99 -22.61
CA LEU A 163 2.69 14.91 -23.59
C LEU A 163 1.94 13.71 -22.98
N GLY A 164 1.53 12.78 -23.84
CA GLY A 164 0.93 11.51 -23.40
C GLY A 164 -0.46 11.57 -22.77
N GLU A 165 -0.89 10.42 -22.25
CA GLU A 165 -2.08 10.27 -21.41
C GLU A 165 -1.60 10.03 -19.98
N ASN A 166 -1.57 11.09 -19.18
CA ASN A 166 -0.95 11.07 -17.87
C ASN A 166 -1.79 10.36 -16.80
N GLU A 167 -1.15 9.49 -16.00
CA GLU A 167 -1.77 8.83 -14.85
C GLU A 167 -2.03 9.78 -13.68
N PRO A 168 -3.06 9.49 -12.85
CA PRO A 168 -3.37 10.31 -11.70
C PRO A 168 -2.26 10.26 -10.63
N LEU A 169 -2.07 11.38 -9.92
CA LEU A 169 -0.91 11.62 -9.06
C LEU A 169 -1.29 11.93 -7.61
N VAL A 170 -0.59 11.34 -6.65
CA VAL A 170 -0.56 11.88 -5.28
C VAL A 170 0.87 12.09 -4.80
N SER A 171 1.17 13.27 -4.28
CA SER A 171 2.47 13.54 -3.67
C SER A 171 2.34 13.97 -2.22
N ILE A 172 3.34 13.61 -1.42
CA ILE A 172 3.62 14.22 -0.13
C ILE A 172 5.08 14.65 -0.06
N HIS A 173 5.30 15.90 0.36
CA HIS A 173 6.62 16.52 0.27
C HIS A 173 6.79 17.63 1.32
N GLY A 174 7.91 17.62 2.04
CA GLY A 174 8.26 18.66 3.01
C GLY A 174 8.66 19.98 2.33
N THR A 175 8.16 21.12 2.83
CA THR A 175 8.46 22.42 2.19
C THR A 175 9.86 22.95 2.51
N ALA A 176 10.56 22.33 3.47
CA ALA A 176 11.95 22.62 3.83
C ALA A 176 12.88 21.44 3.49
N ASP A 177 12.54 20.66 2.46
CA ASP A 177 13.38 19.58 1.96
C ASP A 177 14.66 20.12 1.30
N GLU A 178 15.80 19.85 1.94
CA GLU A 178 17.13 20.28 1.48
C GLU A 178 17.83 19.24 0.59
N THR A 179 17.18 18.10 0.32
CA THR A 179 17.75 16.99 -0.48
C THR A 179 17.10 16.90 -1.85
N VAL A 180 15.76 16.93 -1.90
CA VAL A 180 14.99 17.03 -3.14
C VAL A 180 14.13 18.28 -3.02
N PRO A 181 14.22 19.26 -3.94
CA PRO A 181 13.50 20.50 -3.79
C PRO A 181 11.98 20.26 -3.84
N TYR A 182 11.25 20.93 -2.96
CA TYR A 182 9.78 20.95 -3.00
C TYR A 182 9.23 21.71 -4.22
N ALA A 183 9.94 22.74 -4.66
CA ALA A 183 9.66 23.52 -5.87
C ALA A 183 10.69 23.20 -6.96
N GLU A 184 10.94 24.12 -7.88
CA GLU A 184 12.05 24.03 -8.81
C GLU A 184 13.37 24.20 -8.06
N GLY A 185 14.38 23.40 -8.38
CA GLY A 185 15.70 23.55 -7.80
C GLY A 185 16.69 22.48 -8.24
N GLU A 186 17.90 22.58 -7.72
CA GLU A 186 19.03 21.76 -8.14
C GLU A 186 19.24 20.59 -7.17
N ILE A 187 19.41 19.37 -7.68
CA ILE A 187 19.89 18.24 -6.89
C ILE A 187 21.38 18.45 -6.64
N VAL A 188 21.76 18.50 -5.36
CA VAL A 188 23.14 18.72 -4.94
C VAL A 188 23.66 17.51 -4.18
N PHE A 189 24.77 16.93 -4.64
CA PHE A 189 25.44 15.84 -3.94
C PHE A 189 26.80 16.30 -3.43
N THR A 190 27.01 16.27 -2.12
CA THR A 190 28.27 16.67 -1.46
C THR A 190 28.75 18.09 -1.82
N GLY A 191 27.81 19.01 -2.11
CA GLY A 191 28.10 20.38 -2.53
C GLY A 191 28.39 20.56 -4.02
N ILE A 192 28.27 19.49 -4.82
CA ILE A 192 28.36 19.54 -6.28
C ILE A 192 26.92 19.53 -6.82
N PRO A 193 26.51 20.58 -7.53
CA PRO A 193 25.23 20.57 -8.22
C PRO A 193 25.24 19.56 -9.37
N ILE A 194 24.18 18.76 -9.49
CA ILE A 194 24.06 17.67 -10.46
C ILE A 194 23.13 18.06 -11.61
N ILE A 195 21.89 18.42 -11.29
CA ILE A 195 20.84 18.65 -12.28
C ILE A 195 19.69 19.45 -11.68
N ASP A 196 19.10 20.34 -12.47
CA ASP A 196 17.84 21.02 -12.13
C ASP A 196 16.65 20.07 -12.29
N VAL A 197 15.71 20.14 -11.36
CA VAL A 197 14.51 19.29 -11.31
C VAL A 197 13.29 20.09 -10.86
N ASP A 198 12.13 19.59 -11.25
CA ASP A 198 10.83 20.07 -10.80
C ASP A 198 10.30 19.21 -9.66
N GLY A 199 10.30 19.80 -8.46
CA GLY A 199 9.71 19.22 -7.27
C GLY A 199 8.19 19.15 -7.30
N SER A 200 7.61 18.51 -6.27
CA SER A 200 6.18 18.23 -6.23
C SER A 200 5.28 19.45 -6.42
N SER A 201 5.65 20.65 -5.93
CA SER A 201 4.81 21.83 -6.14
C SER A 201 4.74 22.29 -7.60
N ILE A 202 5.83 22.15 -8.36
CA ILE A 202 5.84 22.50 -9.79
C ILE A 202 5.12 21.43 -10.59
N VAL A 203 5.39 20.15 -10.31
CA VAL A 203 4.74 19.03 -10.99
C VAL A 203 3.22 19.06 -10.79
N HIS A 204 2.74 19.33 -9.57
CA HIS A 204 1.30 19.44 -9.32
C HIS A 204 0.67 20.69 -9.96
N ALA A 205 1.39 21.83 -10.00
CA ALA A 205 0.91 22.99 -10.73
C ALA A 205 0.78 22.71 -12.24
N MET A 206 1.69 21.93 -12.81
CA MET A 206 1.58 21.45 -14.19
C MET A 206 0.40 20.48 -14.35
N ALA A 207 0.28 19.49 -13.47
CA ALA A 207 -0.82 18.52 -13.46
C ALA A 207 -2.19 19.22 -13.46
N ASP A 208 -2.37 20.25 -12.62
CA ASP A 208 -3.56 21.10 -12.61
C ASP A 208 -3.80 21.81 -13.95
N SER A 209 -2.74 22.28 -14.60
CA SER A 209 -2.82 23.02 -15.86
C SER A 209 -3.24 22.15 -17.06
N VAL A 210 -2.88 20.86 -17.04
CA VAL A 210 -3.23 19.88 -18.07
C VAL A 210 -4.45 19.02 -17.70
N GLY A 211 -4.98 19.17 -16.48
CA GLY A 211 -6.20 18.51 -16.04
C GLY A 211 -6.00 17.06 -15.55
N VAL A 212 -4.81 16.73 -15.06
CA VAL A 212 -4.51 15.43 -14.42
C VAL A 212 -5.13 15.41 -13.02
N ASP A 213 -5.84 14.33 -12.68
CA ASP A 213 -6.35 14.10 -11.32
C ASP A 213 -5.16 14.00 -10.37
N ASN A 214 -5.05 14.95 -9.44
CA ASN A 214 -3.88 15.03 -8.58
C ASN A 214 -4.20 15.51 -7.15
N CYS A 215 -3.33 15.15 -6.21
CA CYS A 215 -3.37 15.59 -4.82
C CYS A 215 -1.97 15.84 -4.26
N LEU A 216 -1.71 17.03 -3.74
CA LEU A 216 -0.43 17.38 -3.08
C LEU A 216 -0.64 17.69 -1.60
N ILE A 217 0.10 16.98 -0.75
CA ILE A 217 0.25 17.32 0.67
C ILE A 217 1.61 17.95 0.91
N ALA A 218 1.60 19.28 1.03
CA ALA A 218 2.75 20.07 1.44
C ALA A 218 2.90 20.03 2.96
N VAL A 219 3.99 19.42 3.44
CA VAL A 219 4.26 19.30 4.87
C VAL A 219 5.11 20.50 5.32
N GLU A 220 4.43 21.52 5.83
CA GLU A 220 5.06 22.82 6.11
C GLU A 220 6.21 22.71 7.12
N GLY A 221 7.40 23.14 6.71
CA GLY A 221 8.61 23.15 7.52
C GLY A 221 9.27 21.78 7.72
N ALA A 222 8.71 20.71 7.17
CA ALA A 222 9.33 19.39 7.22
C ALA A 222 10.46 19.27 6.18
N GLY A 223 11.49 18.49 6.54
CA GLY A 223 12.61 18.17 5.66
C GLY A 223 12.39 16.91 4.83
N HIS A 224 13.48 16.32 4.33
CA HIS A 224 13.44 15.16 3.45
C HIS A 224 12.89 13.92 4.14
N VAL A 225 11.86 13.32 3.51
CA VAL A 225 11.28 12.02 3.89
C VAL A 225 10.98 11.92 5.40
N PRO A 226 10.13 12.82 5.93
CA PRO A 226 9.99 12.99 7.36
C PRO A 226 9.25 11.80 8.02
N HIS A 227 8.53 10.99 7.24
CA HIS A 227 7.76 9.83 7.70
C HIS A 227 8.61 8.69 8.28
N ILE A 228 9.91 8.64 7.98
CA ILE A 228 10.79 7.61 8.54
C ILE A 228 11.12 7.89 10.02
N PHE A 229 11.06 9.15 10.44
CA PHE A 229 11.60 9.59 11.73
C PHE A 229 10.54 10.10 12.71
N ASP A 230 9.32 10.34 12.23
CA ASP A 230 8.24 10.90 13.04
C ASP A 230 6.91 10.20 12.74
N GLU A 231 6.25 9.72 13.79
CA GLU A 231 4.99 8.97 13.71
C GLU A 231 3.84 9.83 13.13
N SER A 232 3.81 11.13 13.41
CA SER A 232 2.75 12.00 12.88
C SER A 232 2.89 12.23 11.38
N TYR A 233 4.13 12.35 10.90
CA TYR A 233 4.40 12.40 9.46
C TYR A 233 4.19 11.04 8.80
N TYR A 234 4.45 9.93 9.51
CA TYR A 234 4.09 8.59 9.04
C TYR A 234 2.60 8.45 8.82
N ASP A 235 1.78 8.78 9.82
CA ASP A 235 0.32 8.71 9.73
C ASP A 235 -0.21 9.58 8.60
N LEU A 236 0.33 10.80 8.45
CA LEU A 236 -0.04 11.71 7.36
C LEU A 236 0.30 11.12 5.99
N THR A 237 1.50 10.57 5.81
CA THR A 237 1.92 9.91 4.56
C THR A 237 1.04 8.71 4.24
N LEU A 238 0.87 7.79 5.19
CA LEU A 238 0.06 6.59 5.00
C LEU A 238 -1.39 6.94 4.67
N SER A 239 -2.00 7.85 5.42
CA SER A 239 -3.40 8.23 5.21
C SER A 239 -3.64 8.96 3.89
N THR A 240 -2.69 9.82 3.47
CA THR A 240 -2.76 10.50 2.18
C THR A 240 -2.71 9.50 1.03
N VAL A 241 -1.71 8.60 1.06
CA VAL A 241 -1.53 7.58 0.01
C VAL A 241 -2.71 6.61 0.00
N ALA A 242 -3.10 6.08 1.16
CA ALA A 242 -4.23 5.16 1.26
C ALA A 242 -5.57 5.79 0.85
N GLY A 243 -5.78 7.07 1.17
CA GLY A 243 -6.99 7.80 0.77
C GLY A 243 -7.11 7.90 -0.74
N LYS A 244 -6.03 8.28 -1.43
CA LYS A 244 -6.06 8.41 -2.88
C LYS A 244 -6.08 7.06 -3.60
N LEU A 245 -5.31 6.08 -3.12
CA LEU A 245 -5.39 4.70 -3.62
C LEU A 245 -6.79 4.11 -3.42
N GLY A 246 -7.48 4.46 -2.33
CA GLY A 246 -8.86 4.04 -2.07
C GLY A 246 -9.84 4.65 -3.06
N GLU A 247 -9.68 5.94 -3.35
CA GLU A 247 -10.45 6.66 -4.37
C GLU A 247 -10.31 6.02 -5.75
N TRP A 248 -9.08 5.67 -6.15
CA TRP A 248 -8.82 5.04 -7.46
C TRP A 248 -9.28 3.58 -7.52
N ALA A 249 -9.14 2.82 -6.43
CA ALA A 249 -9.41 1.38 -6.42
C ALA A 249 -10.89 1.04 -6.16
N CYS A 250 -11.65 1.90 -5.48
CA CYS A 250 -12.98 1.56 -4.97
C CYS A 250 -14.06 2.52 -5.44
N GLU A 251 -15.05 1.99 -6.17
CA GLU A 251 -16.24 2.74 -6.54
C GLU A 251 -16.99 3.25 -5.29
N GLY A 252 -17.25 4.55 -5.24
CA GLY A 252 -17.98 5.19 -4.14
C GLY A 252 -17.13 5.45 -2.89
N TYR A 253 -15.82 5.21 -2.94
CA TYR A 253 -14.91 5.74 -1.93
C TYR A 253 -14.97 7.27 -1.96
N VAL A 254 -15.02 7.88 -0.78
CA VAL A 254 -15.10 9.34 -0.68
C VAL A 254 -13.75 9.91 -1.08
N PRO A 255 -13.67 10.81 -2.09
CA PRO A 255 -12.41 11.44 -2.45
C PRO A 255 -11.81 12.17 -1.25
N VAL A 256 -10.55 11.86 -0.93
CA VAL A 256 -9.81 12.49 0.18
C VAL A 256 -8.44 12.90 -0.33
N CYS A 257 -8.21 14.21 -0.38
CA CYS A 257 -6.89 14.79 -0.57
C CYS A 257 -6.47 15.47 0.74
N GLY A 258 -5.84 14.69 1.63
CA GLY A 258 -5.49 15.14 2.98
C GLY A 258 -5.13 13.99 3.91
N GLY A 259 -4.66 14.34 5.11
CA GLY A 259 -4.53 13.38 6.20
C GLY A 259 -5.91 12.92 6.69
N TYR A 260 -6.04 11.63 7.00
CA TYR A 260 -7.22 11.13 7.69
C TYR A 260 -7.18 11.58 9.14
N ASP A 261 -8.28 12.17 9.62
CA ASP A 261 -8.52 12.29 11.05
C ASP A 261 -8.95 10.94 11.61
N TYR A 262 -7.98 10.09 11.93
CA TYR A 262 -8.20 8.81 12.61
C TYR A 262 -8.65 8.98 14.07
N THR A 263 -8.64 10.22 14.59
CA THR A 263 -9.20 10.56 15.91
C THR A 263 -10.67 10.98 15.82
N ALA A 264 -11.20 11.19 14.62
CA ALA A 264 -12.61 11.43 14.42
C ALA A 264 -13.40 10.27 15.03
N GLU A 265 -14.36 10.58 15.89
CA GLU A 265 -15.21 9.58 16.53
C GLU A 265 -15.91 8.76 15.44
N THR A 266 -15.38 7.57 15.17
CA THR A 266 -16.12 6.58 14.39
C THR A 266 -17.25 6.08 15.28
N SER A 267 -18.45 5.93 14.74
CA SER A 267 -19.56 5.29 15.46
C SER A 267 -19.34 3.79 15.69
N VAL A 268 -18.10 3.31 15.49
CA VAL A 268 -17.67 1.93 15.61
C VAL A 268 -16.97 1.80 16.96
N SER A 269 -17.72 1.37 17.96
CA SER A 269 -17.16 0.92 19.23
C SER A 269 -16.66 -0.52 19.11
N ASP A 270 -15.54 -0.85 19.75
CA ASP A 270 -15.19 -2.25 20.03
C ASP A 270 -16.39 -2.97 20.64
N ALA A 271 -16.93 -3.95 19.93
CA ALA A 271 -17.98 -4.81 20.47
C ALA A 271 -17.33 -5.74 21.50
N SER A 272 -17.27 -5.30 22.76
CA SER A 272 -17.00 -6.17 23.91
C SER A 272 -18.18 -7.12 24.10
N ALA A 273 -18.27 -8.14 23.25
CA ALA A 273 -19.27 -9.19 23.39
C ALA A 273 -18.73 -10.24 24.37
N THR A 274 -19.26 -10.24 25.59
CA THR A 274 -18.89 -11.23 26.61
C THR A 274 -19.44 -12.60 26.22
N LEU A 275 -18.58 -13.62 26.11
CA LEU A 275 -19.04 -14.99 25.89
C LEU A 275 -19.95 -15.45 27.04
N PRO A 276 -21.04 -16.19 26.77
CA PRO A 276 -21.83 -16.81 27.82
C PRO A 276 -20.95 -17.72 28.70
N LEU A 277 -21.27 -17.83 29.98
CA LEU A 277 -20.53 -18.72 30.89
C LEU A 277 -21.23 -20.08 31.01
N LEU A 278 -20.57 -21.13 30.55
CA LEU A 278 -21.01 -22.52 30.69
C LEU A 278 -20.40 -23.20 31.92
N PHE A 279 -21.25 -23.75 32.79
CA PHE A 279 -20.79 -24.53 33.93
C PHE A 279 -21.80 -25.61 34.37
N PRO A 280 -21.35 -26.69 35.02
CA PRO A 280 -19.96 -27.13 35.09
C PRO A 280 -19.46 -27.59 33.70
N ASN A 281 -18.17 -27.43 33.44
CA ASN A 281 -17.52 -27.95 32.23
C ASN A 281 -16.15 -28.54 32.61
N PRO A 282 -15.95 -29.87 32.59
CA PRO A 282 -16.90 -30.88 32.11
C PRO A 282 -18.17 -31.02 32.97
N ALA A 283 -19.28 -31.41 32.35
CA ALA A 283 -20.56 -31.72 32.98
C ALA A 283 -20.78 -33.23 33.09
N SER A 284 -21.61 -33.67 34.04
CA SER A 284 -22.11 -35.05 34.07
C SER A 284 -23.40 -35.17 33.24
N ALA A 285 -23.59 -36.29 32.54
CA ALA A 285 -24.80 -36.60 31.78
C ALA A 285 -26.05 -36.72 32.67
N GLN A 286 -25.87 -37.01 33.96
CA GLN A 286 -26.95 -37.01 34.97
C GLN A 286 -27.13 -35.64 35.64
N GLY A 287 -26.23 -34.68 35.34
CA GLY A 287 -26.19 -33.35 35.93
C GLY A 287 -26.98 -32.30 35.14
N ARG A 288 -26.90 -31.06 35.61
CA ARG A 288 -27.43 -29.88 34.93
C ARG A 288 -26.27 -29.02 34.43
N VAL A 289 -26.39 -28.52 33.22
CA VAL A 289 -25.49 -27.53 32.63
C VAL A 289 -26.21 -26.20 32.60
N PHE A 290 -25.51 -25.15 33.01
CA PHE A 290 -25.99 -23.79 33.07
C PHE A 290 -25.22 -22.94 32.05
N ALA A 291 -25.93 -22.12 31.29
CA ALA A 291 -25.37 -21.00 30.54
C ALA A 291 -25.93 -19.70 31.10
N SER A 292 -25.07 -18.80 31.58
CA SER A 292 -25.47 -17.45 31.97
C SER A 292 -25.03 -16.42 30.92
N PHE A 293 -25.90 -15.43 30.70
CA PHE A 293 -25.73 -14.40 29.68
C PHE A 293 -25.73 -13.01 30.32
N ASP A 294 -24.66 -12.24 30.13
CA ASP A 294 -24.55 -10.88 30.70
C ASP A 294 -25.10 -9.80 29.75
N ALA A 295 -25.51 -10.18 28.53
CA ALA A 295 -26.13 -9.32 27.54
C ALA A 295 -27.15 -10.10 26.69
N ARG A 296 -28.07 -9.38 26.03
CA ARG A 296 -29.03 -9.99 25.11
C ARG A 296 -28.30 -10.75 24.00
N SER A 297 -28.51 -12.06 23.93
CA SER A 297 -27.75 -12.95 23.06
C SER A 297 -28.68 -13.95 22.37
N GLU A 298 -28.59 -14.01 21.05
CA GLU A 298 -29.08 -15.18 20.31
C GLU A 298 -28.05 -16.29 20.42
N TRP A 299 -28.49 -17.49 20.77
CA TRP A 299 -27.59 -18.60 21.02
C TRP A 299 -28.08 -19.89 20.36
N THR A 300 -27.14 -20.75 20.03
CA THR A 300 -27.39 -22.09 19.46
C THR A 300 -26.44 -23.09 20.10
N LEU A 301 -26.99 -24.12 20.74
CA LEU A 301 -26.24 -25.27 21.22
C LEU A 301 -26.16 -26.32 20.11
N VAL A 302 -24.96 -26.69 19.70
CA VAL A 302 -24.70 -27.75 18.72
C VAL A 302 -23.90 -28.88 19.33
N ASN A 303 -24.08 -30.10 18.84
CA ASN A 303 -23.25 -31.25 19.20
C ASN A 303 -21.99 -31.36 18.30
N ALA A 304 -21.15 -32.35 18.56
CA ALA A 304 -19.92 -32.62 17.82
C ALA A 304 -20.09 -32.84 16.30
N LEU A 305 -21.29 -33.24 15.87
CA LEU A 305 -21.63 -33.43 14.45
C LEU A 305 -22.18 -32.15 13.80
N GLY A 306 -22.21 -31.03 14.54
CA GLY A 306 -22.81 -29.77 14.10
C GLY A 306 -24.33 -29.77 14.11
N ALA A 307 -24.98 -30.82 14.63
CA ALA A 307 -26.43 -30.86 14.72
C ALA A 307 -26.91 -29.94 15.84
N VAL A 308 -27.94 -29.13 15.53
CA VAL A 308 -28.56 -28.22 16.49
C VAL A 308 -29.32 -29.03 17.53
N VAL A 309 -28.92 -28.86 18.78
CA VAL A 309 -29.59 -29.43 19.96
C VAL A 309 -30.72 -28.49 20.38
N GLU A 310 -30.41 -27.20 20.52
CA GLU A 310 -31.36 -26.16 20.91
C GLU A 310 -30.88 -24.79 20.43
N ARG A 311 -31.80 -23.83 20.28
CA ARG A 311 -31.49 -22.43 20.01
C ARG A 311 -32.50 -21.53 20.72
N GLY A 312 -32.08 -20.32 21.05
CA GLY A 312 -32.94 -19.37 21.72
C GLY A 312 -32.37 -17.96 21.76
N VAL A 313 -33.08 -17.09 22.47
CA VAL A 313 -32.64 -15.73 22.77
C VAL A 313 -32.69 -15.57 24.28
N ALA A 314 -31.56 -15.18 24.87
CA ALA A 314 -31.45 -14.85 26.28
C ALA A 314 -31.31 -13.33 26.45
N GLN A 315 -31.85 -12.77 27.52
CA GLN A 315 -31.61 -11.40 27.97
C GLN A 315 -30.44 -11.34 28.96
N ALA A 316 -29.98 -10.13 29.29
CA ALA A 316 -28.97 -9.93 30.33
C ALA A 316 -29.48 -10.45 31.69
N GLY A 317 -28.68 -11.29 32.36
CA GLY A 317 -29.02 -11.94 33.62
C GLY A 317 -29.80 -13.26 33.47
N ASP A 318 -30.19 -13.65 32.25
CA ASP A 318 -30.87 -14.93 32.03
C ASP A 318 -29.91 -16.10 32.22
N GLN A 319 -30.47 -17.22 32.69
CA GLN A 319 -29.79 -18.49 32.81
C GLN A 319 -30.57 -19.58 32.07
N VAL A 320 -29.91 -20.21 31.09
CA VAL A 320 -30.44 -21.38 30.38
C VAL A 320 -29.90 -22.63 31.05
N VAL A 321 -30.76 -23.65 31.23
CA VAL A 321 -30.41 -24.87 31.95
C VAL A 321 -30.75 -26.10 31.12
N TRP A 322 -29.74 -26.91 30.82
CA TRP A 322 -29.91 -28.20 30.17
C TRP A 322 -29.75 -29.34 31.18
N SER A 323 -30.58 -30.37 31.07
CA SER A 323 -30.49 -31.59 31.88
C SER A 323 -30.57 -32.82 30.98
N GLY A 324 -29.76 -33.84 31.26
CA GLY A 324 -29.79 -35.09 30.49
C GLY A 324 -29.17 -34.99 29.10
N LEU A 325 -28.20 -34.08 28.90
CA LEU A 325 -27.40 -34.07 27.68
C LEU A 325 -26.64 -35.40 27.58
N ALA A 326 -26.66 -36.02 26.39
CA ALA A 326 -25.93 -37.26 26.15
C ALA A 326 -24.41 -37.01 26.29
N PRO A 327 -23.62 -37.99 26.77
CA PRO A 327 -22.16 -37.86 26.81
C PRO A 327 -21.60 -37.49 25.44
N GLY A 328 -20.72 -36.49 25.39
CA GLY A 328 -20.17 -35.98 24.14
C GLY A 328 -19.71 -34.53 24.21
N TRP A 329 -19.26 -34.03 23.06
CA TRP A 329 -18.84 -32.64 22.89
C TRP A 329 -19.97 -31.80 22.33
N TYR A 330 -20.10 -30.59 22.86
CA TYR A 330 -21.04 -29.56 22.45
C TYR A 330 -20.34 -28.22 22.29
N ALA A 331 -20.95 -27.32 21.53
CA ALA A 331 -20.54 -25.92 21.46
C ALA A 331 -21.77 -25.02 21.56
N LEU A 332 -21.73 -24.06 22.49
CA LEU A 332 -22.70 -22.97 22.54
C LEU A 332 -22.17 -21.84 21.67
N ARG A 333 -22.88 -21.53 20.59
CA ARG A 333 -22.56 -20.46 19.65
C ARG A 333 -23.43 -19.25 19.94
N SER A 334 -22.84 -18.07 19.86
CA SER A 334 -23.52 -16.78 19.97
C SER A 334 -22.83 -15.75 19.07
N ALA A 335 -23.38 -14.54 18.97
CA ALA A 335 -22.71 -13.43 18.28
C ALA A 335 -21.33 -13.09 18.89
N ALA A 336 -21.12 -13.39 20.18
CA ALA A 336 -19.84 -13.19 20.87
C ALA A 336 -18.77 -14.26 20.54
N GLY A 337 -19.15 -15.33 19.83
CA GLY A 337 -18.28 -16.46 19.54
C GLY A 337 -18.83 -17.79 20.08
N SER A 338 -17.96 -18.79 20.17
CA SER A 338 -18.32 -20.18 20.54
C SER A 338 -17.59 -20.65 21.80
N GLN A 339 -18.33 -21.24 22.74
CA GLN A 339 -17.77 -21.88 23.94
C GLN A 339 -18.02 -23.39 23.90
N ALA A 340 -16.96 -24.17 24.13
CA ALA A 340 -17.03 -25.63 24.15
C ALA A 340 -17.57 -26.15 25.49
N LEU A 341 -18.29 -27.28 25.43
CA LEU A 341 -18.82 -28.02 26.59
C LEU A 341 -18.56 -29.51 26.40
N VAL A 342 -18.04 -30.16 27.44
CA VAL A 342 -17.84 -31.61 27.48
C VAL A 342 -18.83 -32.22 28.47
N VAL A 343 -19.62 -33.19 28.02
CA VAL A 343 -20.51 -33.97 28.88
C VAL A 343 -19.94 -35.39 29.03
N GLN A 344 -19.69 -35.80 30.27
CA GLN A 344 -19.16 -37.11 30.64
C GLN A 344 -20.28 -38.03 31.16
N PRO A 345 -20.11 -39.36 31.09
CA PRO A 345 -21.11 -40.34 31.56
C PRO A 345 -21.66 -40.12 32.97
#